data_AF-A0A091C7W7-F1
#
_entry.id   AF-A0A091C7W7-F1
#
_cell.length_a   1.000
_cell.length_b   1.000
_cell.length_c   1.000
_cell.angle_alpha   90.00
_cell.angle_beta   90.00
_cell.angle_gamma   90.00
#
_symmetry.space_group_name_H-M   'P 1'
#
loop_
_entity.id
_entity.type
_entity.pdbx_description
1 polymer ?
#
loop_
_entity_poly.entity_id
_entity_poly.type
_entity_poly.pdbx_seq_one_letter_code
_entity_poly.pdbx_strand_id
1 'polypeptide(L)'
;MQQELVTFGFTEGDVQAEVLKTTQYSTEFMINGQRFSIPVIGRYNVKNALVAYNFGRYFGLNEEEIAHGLKDFQLTKDRTQWSKTANGADILSDVYNANPTAMGLVLDSFAELPLTGRKIVVLADMLELGENSEQMHRQMARHINDSFAKVYLFGTEMEALYQELQEKQNQIYYFEKEKNRICSRF
;
A
#
# COMPACT_ATOMS: atom_id res chain seq x y z
N MET A 1 -9.80 -30.36 22.11
CA MET A 1 -8.66 -29.52 21.69
C MET A 1 -8.93 -28.12 22.21
N GLN A 2 -8.02 -27.58 23.01
CA GLN A 2 -8.12 -26.21 23.51
C GLN A 2 -7.56 -25.30 22.41
N GLN A 3 -8.37 -24.39 21.89
CA GLN A 3 -7.89 -23.38 20.95
C GLN A 3 -7.11 -22.33 21.72
N GLU A 4 -5.89 -22.05 21.27
CA GLU A 4 -5.07 -20.96 21.80
C GLU A 4 -5.35 -19.71 20.96
N LEU A 5 -5.83 -18.65 21.62
CA LEU A 5 -6.08 -17.35 20.99
C LEU A 5 -4.89 -16.45 21.26
N VAL A 6 -4.23 -15.99 20.20
CA VAL A 6 -3.20 -14.95 20.27
C VAL A 6 -3.63 -13.80 19.37
N THR A 7 -3.69 -12.61 19.94
CA THR A 7 -4.06 -11.36 19.26
C THR A 7 -2.82 -10.54 18.93
N PHE A 8 -2.91 -9.71 17.89
CA PHE A 8 -1.79 -8.90 17.43
C PHE A 8 -2.24 -7.52 16.96
N GLY A 9 -1.38 -6.51 17.10
CA GLY A 9 -1.70 -5.15 16.70
C GLY A 9 -0.57 -4.15 16.91
N PHE A 10 -0.90 -2.86 16.77
CA PHE A 10 0.04 -1.76 17.03
C PHE A 10 -0.18 -1.11 18.40
N THR A 11 -1.43 -1.09 18.85
CA THR A 11 -1.85 -0.41 20.09
C THR A 11 -2.46 -1.37 21.10
N GLU A 12 -2.92 -2.52 20.63
CA GLU A 12 -3.61 -3.54 21.40
C GLU A 12 -3.24 -4.93 20.88
N GLY A 13 -3.55 -5.94 21.70
CA GLY A 13 -3.24 -7.34 21.44
C GLY A 13 -2.00 -7.85 22.19
N ASP A 14 -1.85 -9.17 22.21
CA ASP A 14 -0.80 -9.88 22.95
C ASP A 14 0.60 -9.65 22.33
N VAL A 15 0.67 -9.57 21.00
CA VAL A 15 1.90 -9.25 20.28
C VAL A 15 1.76 -7.89 19.59
N GLN A 16 2.59 -6.95 20.00
CA GLN A 16 2.56 -5.58 19.50
C GLN A 16 3.81 -5.24 18.70
N ALA A 17 3.61 -4.50 17.60
CA ALA A 17 4.70 -3.91 16.84
C ALA A 17 4.77 -2.39 17.03
N GLU A 18 5.99 -1.85 17.03
CA GLU A 18 6.25 -0.43 16.87
C GLU A 18 7.00 -0.20 15.56
N VAL A 19 6.46 0.61 14.65
CA VAL A 19 7.16 0.94 13.41
C VAL A 19 8.21 2.00 13.69
N LEU A 20 9.48 1.67 13.43
CA LEU A 20 10.62 2.54 13.66
C LEU A 20 10.88 3.46 12.48
N LYS A 21 10.90 2.88 11.28
CA LYS A 21 11.33 3.56 10.07
C LYS A 21 10.75 2.89 8.84
N THR A 22 10.24 3.71 7.92
CA THR A 22 9.85 3.26 6.58
C THR A 22 10.76 3.95 5.56
N THR A 23 11.34 3.15 4.67
CA THR A 23 12.10 3.63 3.51
C THR A 23 11.35 3.29 2.23
N GLN A 24 11.92 3.65 1.08
CA GLN A 24 11.40 3.21 -0.22
C GLN A 24 11.36 1.68 -0.35
N TYR A 25 12.29 0.95 0.28
CA TYR A 25 12.50 -0.47 0.02
C TYR A 25 12.16 -1.38 1.20
N SER A 26 11.96 -0.82 2.38
CA SER A 26 11.79 -1.61 3.59
C SER A 26 11.03 -0.88 4.68
N THR A 27 10.45 -1.65 5.58
CA THR A 27 9.90 -1.18 6.85
C THR A 27 10.64 -1.87 7.99
N GLU A 28 11.18 -1.08 8.91
CA GLU A 28 11.80 -1.52 10.16
C GLU A 28 10.84 -1.32 11.32
N PHE A 29 10.71 -2.33 12.17
CA PHE A 29 9.81 -2.32 13.31
C PHE A 29 10.38 -3.13 14.48
N MET A 30 9.82 -2.98 15.67
CA MET A 30 10.17 -3.76 16.85
C MET A 30 8.99 -4.59 17.33
N ILE A 31 9.29 -5.78 17.84
CA ILE A 31 8.36 -6.61 18.62
C ILE A 31 9.09 -6.97 19.92
N ASN A 32 8.51 -6.65 21.08
CA ASN A 32 9.09 -6.97 22.40
C ASN A 32 10.57 -6.53 22.57
N GLY A 33 10.96 -5.39 21.99
CA GLY A 33 12.33 -4.85 22.05
C GLY A 33 13.31 -5.46 21.04
N GLN A 34 12.92 -6.48 20.28
CA GLN A 34 13.70 -7.05 19.19
C GLN A 34 13.37 -6.37 17.87
N ARG A 35 14.38 -6.06 17.05
CA ARG A 35 14.21 -5.41 15.75
C ARG A 35 14.00 -6.42 14.63
N PHE A 36 13.08 -6.07 13.74
CA PHE A 36 12.72 -6.80 12.53
C PHE A 36 12.69 -5.85 11.33
N SER A 37 12.82 -6.42 10.14
CA SER A 37 12.67 -5.69 8.88
C SER A 37 11.97 -6.56 7.85
N ILE A 38 11.16 -5.91 7.01
CA ILE A 38 10.51 -6.53 5.85
C ILE A 38 10.85 -5.71 4.59
N PRO A 39 11.11 -6.35 3.43
CA PRO A 39 11.48 -5.69 2.17
C PRO A 39 10.28 -5.08 1.44
N VAL A 40 9.36 -4.47 2.19
CA VAL A 40 8.13 -3.84 1.70
C VAL A 40 7.84 -2.58 2.50
N ILE A 41 7.14 -1.64 1.86
CA ILE A 41 6.71 -0.41 2.50
C ILE A 41 5.39 -0.58 3.25
N GLY A 42 5.17 0.30 4.22
CA GLY A 42 3.84 0.54 4.78
C GLY A 42 3.54 -0.26 6.04
N ARG A 43 2.85 0.40 6.97
CA ARG A 43 2.44 -0.17 8.26
C ARG A 43 1.57 -1.41 8.09
N TYR A 44 0.75 -1.48 7.04
CA TYR A 44 -0.10 -2.65 6.81
C TYR A 44 0.69 -3.94 6.62
N ASN A 45 1.87 -3.88 6.00
CA ASN A 45 2.70 -5.06 5.84
C ASN A 45 3.34 -5.51 7.16
N VAL A 46 3.51 -4.61 8.13
CA VAL A 46 3.94 -4.98 9.49
C VAL A 46 2.84 -5.78 10.21
N LYS A 47 1.55 -5.51 9.94
CA LYS A 47 0.46 -6.38 10.44
C LYS A 47 0.56 -7.80 9.85
N ASN A 48 0.85 -7.92 8.55
CA ASN A 48 1.08 -9.23 7.93
C ASN A 48 2.30 -9.93 8.54
N ALA A 49 3.37 -9.17 8.84
CA ALA A 49 4.55 -9.67 9.51
C ALA A 49 4.26 -10.15 10.94
N LEU A 50 3.39 -9.45 11.68
CA LEU A 50 2.92 -9.90 13.00
C LEU A 50 2.19 -11.24 12.95
N VAL A 51 1.37 -11.47 11.91
CA VAL A 51 0.73 -12.79 11.70
C VAL A 51 1.79 -13.86 11.45
N ALA A 52 2.72 -13.61 10.53
CA ALA A 52 3.79 -14.55 10.21
C ALA A 52 4.69 -14.83 11.42
N TYR A 53 5.01 -13.81 12.22
CA TYR A 53 5.74 -13.92 13.48
C TYR A 53 5.04 -14.87 14.45
N ASN A 54 3.73 -14.70 14.67
CA ASN A 54 2.96 -15.56 15.56
C ASN A 54 2.94 -17.03 15.09
N PHE A 55 2.79 -17.26 13.77
CA PHE A 55 2.92 -18.61 13.22
C PHE A 55 4.33 -19.18 13.40
N GLY A 56 5.38 -18.40 13.18
CA GLY A 56 6.76 -18.84 13.41
C GLY A 56 6.97 -19.28 14.86
N ARG A 57 6.51 -18.48 15.81
CA ARG A 57 6.54 -18.80 17.25
C ARG A 57 5.75 -20.07 17.56
N TYR A 58 4.55 -20.22 16.99
CA TYR A 58 3.71 -21.41 17.16
C TYR A 58 4.39 -22.70 16.67
N PHE A 59 5.13 -22.62 15.56
CA PHE A 59 5.90 -23.74 15.01
C PHE A 59 7.29 -23.93 15.67
N GLY A 60 7.60 -23.17 16.73
CA GLY A 60 8.82 -23.32 17.51
C GLY A 60 10.06 -22.66 16.91
N LEU A 61 9.90 -21.75 15.93
CA LEU A 61 11.01 -20.96 15.42
C LEU A 61 11.46 -19.95 16.47
N ASN A 62 12.77 -19.74 16.55
CA ASN A 62 13.35 -18.67 17.36
C ASN A 62 13.27 -17.32 16.65
N GLU A 63 13.57 -16.24 17.38
CA GLU A 63 13.48 -14.87 16.88
C GLU A 63 14.40 -14.59 15.68
N GLU A 64 15.58 -15.22 15.64
CA GLU A 64 16.54 -15.03 14.54
C GLU A 64 16.04 -15.70 13.26
N GLU A 65 15.46 -16.90 13.36
CA GLU A 65 14.85 -17.61 12.23
C GLU A 65 13.67 -16.84 11.65
N ILE A 66 12.80 -16.30 12.52
CA ILE A 66 11.67 -15.47 12.11
C ILE A 66 12.19 -14.17 11.46
N ALA A 67 13.17 -13.51 12.06
CA ALA A 67 13.76 -12.29 11.51
C ALA A 67 14.37 -12.53 10.13
N HIS A 68 15.08 -13.64 9.94
CA HIS A 68 15.64 -14.03 8.65
C HIS A 68 14.55 -14.26 7.61
N GLY A 69 13.50 -15.02 7.94
CA GLY A 69 12.37 -15.28 7.04
C GLY A 69 11.61 -14.00 6.65
N LEU A 70 11.38 -13.09 7.59
CA LEU A 70 10.73 -11.80 7.32
C LEU A 70 11.60 -10.86 6.47
N LYS A 71 12.93 -10.91 6.65
CA LYS A 71 13.84 -10.07 5.88
C LYS A 71 13.99 -10.53 4.43
N ASP A 72 14.00 -11.84 4.21
CA ASP A 72 14.38 -12.44 2.93
C ASP A 72 13.17 -12.90 2.10
N PHE A 73 11.93 -12.67 2.56
CA PHE A 73 10.76 -13.04 1.78
C PHE A 73 10.72 -12.25 0.46
N GLN A 74 10.29 -12.93 -0.60
CA GLN A 74 10.10 -12.32 -1.90
C GLN A 74 8.63 -11.96 -2.09
N LEU A 75 8.38 -10.71 -2.48
CA LEU A 75 7.08 -10.29 -2.95
C LEU A 75 6.62 -11.17 -4.11
N THR A 76 5.34 -11.53 -4.11
CA THR A 76 4.70 -12.03 -5.32
C THR A 76 4.86 -11.01 -6.44
N LYS A 77 4.98 -11.49 -7.68
CA LYS A 77 5.02 -10.60 -8.84
C LYS A 77 3.88 -9.59 -8.79
N ASP A 78 4.16 -8.37 -9.24
CA ASP A 78 3.20 -7.27 -9.43
C ASP A 78 2.65 -6.61 -8.15
N ARG A 79 3.22 -6.89 -6.97
CA ARG A 79 2.91 -6.20 -5.72
C ARG A 79 3.99 -5.21 -5.32
N THR A 80 3.62 -3.93 -5.21
CA THR A 80 4.47 -2.84 -4.71
C THR A 80 5.91 -2.87 -5.24
N GLN A 81 6.09 -3.02 -6.56
CA GLN A 81 7.40 -3.16 -7.18
C GLN A 81 7.95 -1.80 -7.61
N TRP A 82 9.21 -1.55 -7.26
CA TRP A 82 9.93 -0.37 -7.72
C TRP A 82 10.62 -0.64 -9.05
N SER A 83 10.45 0.29 -9.98
CA SER A 83 11.20 0.32 -11.24
C SER A 83 11.60 1.76 -11.57
N LYS A 84 12.60 1.92 -12.44
CA LYS A 84 13.01 3.23 -12.95
C LYS A 84 12.57 3.38 -14.41
N THR A 85 12.02 4.54 -14.74
CA THR A 85 11.74 4.93 -16.12
C THR A 85 13.01 5.39 -16.84
N ALA A 86 12.94 5.50 -18.17
CA ALA A 86 14.02 6.04 -18.99
C ALA A 86 14.41 7.50 -18.63
N ASN A 87 13.47 8.29 -18.11
CA ASN A 87 13.75 9.66 -17.65
C ASN A 87 14.20 9.74 -16.17
N GLY A 88 14.44 8.59 -15.52
CA GLY A 88 14.98 8.50 -14.16
C GLY A 88 13.95 8.58 -13.03
N ALA A 89 12.66 8.70 -13.33
CA ALA A 89 11.60 8.67 -12.33
C ALA A 89 11.44 7.26 -11.74
N ASP A 90 11.10 7.21 -10.46
CA ASP A 90 10.75 5.96 -9.77
C ASP A 90 9.26 5.66 -9.95
N ILE A 91 8.93 4.43 -10.34
CA ILE A 91 7.56 3.90 -10.41
C ILE A 91 7.40 2.86 -9.31
N LEU A 92 6.43 3.09 -8.44
CA LEU A 92 5.87 2.06 -7.56
C LEU A 92 4.63 1.47 -8.23
N SER A 93 4.70 0.20 -8.63
CA SER A 93 3.60 -0.50 -9.28
C SER A 93 2.96 -1.50 -8.33
N ASP A 94 1.66 -1.38 -8.09
CA ASP A 94 0.85 -2.37 -7.39
C ASP A 94 -0.39 -2.70 -8.22
N VAL A 95 -0.22 -3.60 -9.19
CA VAL A 95 -1.24 -3.96 -10.19
C VAL A 95 -1.85 -5.35 -9.95
N TYR A 96 -1.46 -6.02 -8.87
CA TYR A 96 -1.93 -7.36 -8.55
C TYR A 96 -3.37 -7.39 -8.02
N ASN A 97 -3.74 -6.46 -7.14
CA ASN A 97 -5.06 -6.48 -6.49
C ASN A 97 -5.58 -5.07 -6.24
N ALA A 98 -6.55 -4.66 -7.05
CA ALA A 98 -7.21 -3.36 -6.95
C ALA A 98 -8.44 -3.43 -6.03
N ASN A 99 -8.36 -4.08 -4.87
CA ASN A 99 -9.44 -3.96 -3.89
C ASN A 99 -9.32 -2.63 -3.11
N PRO A 100 -10.44 -2.06 -2.62
CA PRO A 100 -10.46 -0.73 -2.01
C PRO A 100 -9.57 -0.61 -0.76
N THR A 101 -9.50 -1.67 0.05
CA THR A 101 -8.67 -1.67 1.27
C THR A 101 -7.19 -1.64 0.91
N ALA A 102 -6.74 -2.47 -0.03
CA ALA A 102 -5.36 -2.51 -0.46
C ALA A 102 -4.94 -1.19 -1.12
N MET A 103 -5.76 -0.67 -2.04
CA MET A 103 -5.49 0.61 -2.69
C MET A 103 -5.33 1.75 -1.68
N GLY A 104 -6.25 1.86 -0.71
CA GLY A 104 -6.16 2.86 0.34
C GLY A 104 -4.88 2.75 1.17
N LEU A 105 -4.50 1.54 1.58
CA LEU A 105 -3.28 1.31 2.36
C LEU A 105 -2.00 1.66 1.59
N VAL A 106 -1.97 1.42 0.28
CA VAL A 106 -0.84 1.79 -0.59
C VAL A 106 -0.77 3.30 -0.75
N LEU A 107 -1.91 3.98 -0.97
CA LEU A 107 -1.99 5.43 -1.04
C LEU A 107 -1.49 6.08 0.25
N ASP A 108 -1.98 5.63 1.41
CA ASP A 108 -1.55 6.14 2.71
C ASP A 108 -0.04 5.93 2.93
N SER A 109 0.45 4.71 2.64
CA SER A 109 1.86 4.39 2.78
C SER A 109 2.72 5.24 1.85
N PHE A 110 2.32 5.42 0.59
CA PHE A 110 3.02 6.24 -0.39
C PHE A 110 3.02 7.73 -0.01
N ALA A 111 1.92 8.24 0.54
CA ALA A 111 1.80 9.60 1.05
C ALA A 111 2.80 9.88 2.18
N GLU A 112 3.04 8.91 3.07
CA GLU A 112 3.96 9.04 4.20
C GLU A 112 5.44 8.83 3.83
N LEU A 113 5.75 8.19 2.69
CA LEU A 113 7.15 7.90 2.33
C LEU A 113 8.02 9.16 2.20
N PRO A 114 9.17 9.25 2.87
CA PRO A 114 10.07 10.39 2.73
C PRO A 114 10.86 10.29 1.41
N LEU A 115 10.27 10.78 0.32
CA LEU A 115 10.86 10.81 -1.01
C LEU A 115 11.22 12.23 -1.42
N THR A 116 12.25 12.37 -2.27
CA THR A 116 12.57 13.64 -2.91
C THR A 116 11.74 13.82 -4.18
N GLY A 117 11.37 15.06 -4.49
CA GLY A 117 10.61 15.39 -5.70
C GLY A 117 9.09 15.31 -5.51
N ARG A 118 8.37 15.08 -6.61
CA ARG A 118 6.91 15.10 -6.66
C ARG A 118 6.35 13.70 -6.60
N LYS A 119 5.38 13.46 -5.71
CA LYS A 119 4.58 12.24 -5.73
C LYS A 119 3.42 12.41 -6.71
N ILE A 120 3.28 11.47 -7.62
CA ILE A 120 2.20 11.43 -8.61
C ILE A 120 1.52 10.08 -8.45
N VAL A 121 0.18 10.07 -8.44
CA VAL A 121 -0.61 8.84 -8.37
C VAL A 121 -1.39 8.65 -9.66
N VAL A 122 -1.43 7.40 -10.12
CA VAL A 122 -2.21 6.97 -11.27
C VAL A 122 -3.10 5.82 -10.80
N LEU A 123 -4.41 6.01 -10.82
CA LEU A 123 -5.39 5.05 -10.35
C LEU A 123 -6.28 4.61 -11.51
N ALA A 124 -6.56 3.31 -11.59
CA ALA A 124 -7.47 2.73 -12.57
C ALA A 124 -8.59 1.93 -11.91
N ASP A 125 -9.68 1.70 -12.64
CA ASP A 125 -10.88 1.00 -12.17
C ASP A 125 -10.54 -0.27 -11.35
N MET A 126 -11.13 -0.35 -10.16
CA MET A 126 -11.19 -1.54 -9.33
C MET A 126 -12.28 -2.47 -9.89
N LEU A 127 -11.89 -3.68 -10.29
CA LEU A 127 -12.80 -4.64 -10.92
C LEU A 127 -13.56 -5.46 -9.87
N GLU A 128 -14.64 -6.13 -10.30
CA GLU A 128 -15.39 -7.12 -9.52
C GLU A 128 -16.07 -6.58 -8.23
N LEU A 129 -16.33 -5.27 -8.15
CA LEU A 129 -16.96 -4.64 -6.98
C LEU A 129 -18.50 -4.69 -6.98
N GLY A 130 -19.12 -5.07 -8.10
CA GLY A 130 -20.57 -5.15 -8.25
C GLY A 130 -21.27 -3.80 -8.01
N GLU A 131 -22.42 -3.82 -7.35
CA GLU A 131 -23.25 -2.64 -7.09
C GLU A 131 -22.56 -1.57 -6.22
N ASN A 132 -21.54 -1.95 -5.45
CA ASN A 132 -20.81 -1.03 -4.58
C ASN A 132 -19.65 -0.31 -5.28
N SER A 133 -19.43 -0.57 -6.59
CA SER A 133 -18.29 -0.05 -7.33
C SER A 133 -18.15 1.47 -7.20
N GLU A 134 -19.20 2.22 -7.53
CA GLU A 134 -19.19 3.69 -7.47
C GLU A 134 -18.80 4.20 -6.08
N GLN A 135 -19.44 3.66 -5.04
CA GLN A 135 -19.20 4.06 -3.65
C GLN A 135 -17.76 3.75 -3.23
N MET A 136 -17.25 2.57 -3.56
CA MET A 136 -15.91 2.13 -3.19
C MET A 136 -14.82 2.95 -3.89
N HIS A 137 -15.02 3.33 -5.15
CA HIS A 137 -14.15 4.27 -5.85
C HIS A 137 -14.17 5.65 -5.20
N ARG A 138 -15.37 6.18 -4.92
CA ARG A 138 -15.54 7.47 -4.24
C ARG A 138 -14.83 7.52 -2.89
N GLN A 139 -14.88 6.43 -2.11
CA GLN A 139 -14.23 6.35 -0.81
C GLN A 139 -12.70 6.51 -0.86
N MET A 140 -12.06 6.30 -2.02
CA MET A 140 -10.62 6.53 -2.15
C MET A 140 -10.22 7.99 -1.94
N ALA A 141 -11.17 8.93 -2.03
CA ALA A 141 -10.90 10.34 -1.79
C ALA A 141 -10.30 10.62 -0.41
N ARG A 142 -10.63 9.81 0.61
CA ARG A 142 -10.06 9.96 1.97
C ARG A 142 -8.56 9.68 2.06
N HIS A 143 -8.02 8.95 1.08
CA HIS A 143 -6.60 8.59 0.98
C HIS A 143 -5.81 9.55 0.09
N ILE A 144 -6.49 10.48 -0.59
CA ILE A 144 -5.87 11.50 -1.45
C ILE A 144 -5.73 12.79 -0.66
N ASN A 145 -4.50 13.26 -0.50
CA ASN A 145 -4.16 14.48 0.24
C ASN A 145 -3.09 15.31 -0.50
N ASP A 146 -2.68 16.43 0.11
CA ASP A 146 -1.75 17.41 -0.48
C ASP A 146 -0.32 16.88 -0.70
N SER A 147 0.02 15.69 -0.20
CA SER A 147 1.31 15.05 -0.51
C SER A 147 1.42 14.64 -1.98
N PHE A 148 0.29 14.48 -2.69
CA PHE A 148 0.25 14.15 -4.11
C PHE A 148 0.20 15.42 -4.95
N ALA A 149 1.26 15.64 -5.73
CA ALA A 149 1.36 16.79 -6.62
C ALA A 149 0.39 16.69 -7.80
N LYS A 150 0.06 15.47 -8.24
CA LYS A 150 -0.89 15.18 -9.32
C LYS A 150 -1.59 13.85 -9.12
N VAL A 151 -2.86 13.81 -9.50
CA VAL A 151 -3.71 12.61 -9.46
C VAL A 151 -4.25 12.35 -10.86
N TYR A 152 -3.94 11.19 -11.42
CA TYR A 152 -4.46 10.73 -12.72
C TYR A 152 -5.43 9.58 -12.47
N LEU A 153 -6.64 9.71 -12.98
CA LEU A 153 -7.72 8.75 -12.83
C LEU A 153 -8.07 8.19 -14.21
N PHE A 154 -8.10 6.86 -14.34
CA PHE A 154 -8.35 6.19 -15.61
C PHE A 154 -9.43 5.11 -15.52
N GLY A 155 -10.39 5.15 -16.42
CA GLY A 155 -11.49 4.18 -16.46
C GLY A 155 -12.82 4.80 -16.03
N THR A 156 -13.90 4.08 -16.29
CA THR A 156 -15.26 4.63 -16.19
C THR A 156 -15.71 4.76 -14.72
N GLU A 157 -15.35 3.78 -13.89
CA GLU A 157 -15.73 3.76 -12.47
C GLU A 157 -15.00 4.84 -11.66
N MET A 158 -13.83 5.27 -12.14
CA MET A 158 -13.06 6.36 -11.56
C MET A 158 -13.74 7.74 -11.65
N GLU A 159 -14.81 7.90 -12.43
CA GLU A 159 -15.59 9.14 -12.45
C GLU A 159 -16.12 9.49 -11.05
N ALA A 160 -16.56 8.49 -10.27
CA ALA A 160 -17.06 8.70 -8.92
C ALA A 160 -16.03 9.36 -8.00
N LEU A 161 -14.77 8.94 -8.10
CA LEU A 161 -13.66 9.52 -7.36
C LEU A 161 -13.30 10.91 -7.90
N TYR A 162 -13.35 11.10 -9.22
CA TYR A 162 -13.08 12.39 -9.86
C TYR A 162 -14.05 13.46 -9.36
N GLN A 163 -15.36 13.18 -9.34
CA GLN A 163 -16.37 14.12 -8.85
C GLN A 163 -16.16 14.50 -7.38
N GLU A 164 -15.74 13.55 -6.53
CA GLU A 164 -15.46 13.79 -5.11
C GLU A 164 -14.23 14.66 -4.86
N LEU A 165 -13.25 14.63 -5.78
CA LEU A 165 -11.96 15.32 -5.63
C LEU A 165 -11.88 16.66 -6.34
N GLN A 166 -12.76 16.94 -7.31
CA GLN A 166 -12.74 18.20 -8.09
C GLN A 166 -12.75 19.46 -7.22
N GLU A 167 -13.42 19.43 -6.07
CA GLU A 167 -13.48 20.56 -5.14
C GLU A 167 -12.29 20.61 -4.16
N LYS A 168 -11.51 19.53 -4.06
CA LYS A 168 -10.47 19.33 -3.04
C LYS A 168 -9.04 19.32 -3.58
N GLN A 169 -8.85 19.08 -4.88
CA GLN A 169 -7.52 18.91 -5.49
C GLN A 169 -7.41 19.62 -6.85
N ASN A 170 -6.47 20.57 -6.96
CA ASN A 170 -6.32 21.41 -8.16
C ASN A 170 -5.60 20.74 -9.33
N GLN A 171 -4.95 19.59 -9.11
CA GLN A 171 -4.15 18.88 -10.12
C GLN A 171 -4.66 17.45 -10.33
N ILE A 172 -5.96 17.33 -10.55
CA ILE A 172 -6.63 16.07 -10.87
C ILE A 172 -6.98 15.98 -12.36
N TYR A 173 -6.75 14.83 -12.96
CA TYR A 173 -7.00 14.56 -14.37
C TYR A 173 -7.76 13.24 -14.52
N TYR A 174 -8.90 13.27 -15.20
CA TYR A 174 -9.72 12.10 -15.48
C TYR A 174 -9.67 11.72 -16.96
N PHE A 175 -9.59 10.43 -17.23
CA PHE A 175 -9.53 9.86 -18.57
C PHE A 175 -10.45 8.65 -18.65
N GLU A 176 -11.49 8.75 -19.47
CA GLU A 176 -12.31 7.61 -19.82
C GLU A 176 -11.56 6.64 -20.75
N LYS A 177 -12.00 5.39 -20.79
CA LYS A 177 -11.34 4.26 -21.47
C LYS A 177 -11.19 4.43 -22.99
N GLU A 178 -11.85 5.41 -23.61
CA GLU A 178 -11.76 5.63 -25.07
C GLU A 178 -10.48 6.39 -25.50
N LYS A 179 -9.54 5.61 -26.06
CA LYS A 179 -8.40 5.98 -26.94
C LYS A 179 -7.22 6.80 -26.35
N ASN A 180 -6.12 6.10 -26.10
CA ASN A 180 -4.72 6.49 -26.40
C ASN A 180 -4.28 7.92 -26.03
N ARG A 181 -4.49 8.40 -24.80
CA ARG A 181 -4.05 9.77 -24.42
C ARG A 181 -3.33 9.95 -23.09
N ILE A 182 -3.01 8.88 -22.35
CA ILE A 182 -2.17 9.04 -21.15
C ILE A 182 -0.76 9.50 -21.56
N CYS A 183 -0.14 8.89 -22.58
CA CYS A 183 1.25 9.17 -22.95
C CYS A 183 1.50 10.51 -23.67
N SER A 184 0.47 11.23 -24.13
CA SER A 184 0.67 12.46 -24.93
C SER A 184 0.81 13.75 -24.09
N ARG A 185 0.79 13.63 -22.77
CA ARG A 185 0.86 14.77 -21.82
C ARG A 185 1.98 14.63 -20.77
N PHE A 186 2.84 13.63 -20.88
CA PHE A 186 4.05 13.47 -20.05
C PHE A 186 5.30 13.94 -20.79
#